data_AF-Q4FTE3-F1
#
_entry.id   AF-Q4FTE3-F1
#
_cell.length_a   1.000
_cell.length_b   1.000
_cell.length_c   1.000
_cell.angle_alpha   90.00
_cell.angle_beta   90.00
_cell.angle_gamma   90.00
#
_symmetry.space_group_name_H-M   'P 1'
#
loop_
_entity.id
_entity.type
_entity.pdbx_description
1 polymer ?
#
loop_
_entity_poly.entity_id
_entity_poly.type
_entity_poly.pdbx_seq_one_letter_code
_entity_poly.pdbx_strand_id
1 'polypeptide(L)'
;MAHLIESMAYVGETPWHGLGNELAPKQPIEVWAKQAGMDWRIESSDVSYMANNDKGHNLILPFAEQKVLYRSDNFEPLSVVSQRYQEVQPREILEFYRDLTEQSDFELETAGVLKGGRKLWALARTGQSCSGQLI
;
A
#
# COMPACT_ATOMS: atom_id res chain seq x y z
N MET A 1 -3.19 -10.63 -14.28
CA MET A 1 -2.97 -10.01 -12.96
C MET A 1 -1.73 -9.12 -12.88
N ALA A 2 -0.62 -9.42 -13.56
CA ALA A 2 0.62 -8.61 -13.49
C ALA A 2 0.44 -7.11 -13.84
N HIS A 3 -0.52 -6.77 -14.72
CA HIS A 3 -0.78 -5.38 -15.16
C HIS A 3 -1.30 -4.44 -14.06
N LEU A 4 -1.58 -4.92 -12.84
CA LEU A 4 -2.00 -4.09 -11.71
C LEU A 4 -0.90 -3.87 -10.67
N ILE A 5 0.26 -4.50 -10.86
CA ILE A 5 1.44 -4.27 -10.02
C ILE A 5 2.02 -2.93 -10.45
N GLU A 6 2.07 -2.00 -9.51
CA GLU A 6 2.72 -0.71 -9.72
C GLU A 6 4.21 -0.83 -9.38
N SER A 7 4.50 -1.33 -8.18
CA SER A 7 5.84 -1.66 -7.73
C SER A 7 5.76 -2.75 -6.66
N MET A 8 6.82 -3.56 -6.55
CA MET A 8 6.99 -4.51 -5.46
C MET A 8 8.46 -4.85 -5.27
N ALA A 9 8.80 -5.31 -4.07
CA ALA A 9 10.09 -5.89 -3.74
C ALA A 9 9.93 -7.31 -3.20
N TYR A 10 10.96 -8.14 -3.36
CA TYR A 10 10.95 -9.53 -2.91
C TYR A 10 12.34 -9.99 -2.46
N VAL A 11 12.38 -11.03 -1.63
CA VAL A 11 13.58 -11.77 -1.23
C VAL A 11 13.40 -13.24 -1.61
N GLY A 12 14.45 -13.87 -2.14
CA GLY A 12 14.44 -15.30 -2.44
C GLY A 12 13.94 -15.60 -3.85
N GLU A 13 12.92 -16.45 -3.97
CA GLU A 13 12.44 -16.89 -5.28
C GLU A 13 11.81 -15.75 -6.08
N THR A 14 12.16 -15.66 -7.37
CA THR A 14 11.57 -14.69 -8.28
C THR A 14 10.05 -14.93 -8.39
N PRO A 15 9.21 -13.91 -8.18
CA PRO A 15 7.76 -14.04 -8.36
C PRO A 15 7.39 -14.56 -9.75
N TRP A 16 6.31 -15.33 -9.86
CA TRP A 16 5.88 -16.00 -11.10
C TRP A 16 5.73 -15.08 -12.33
N HIS A 17 5.49 -13.78 -12.12
CA HIS A 17 5.36 -12.80 -13.20
C HIS A 17 6.70 -12.13 -13.60
N GLY A 18 7.78 -12.40 -12.88
CA GLY A 18 9.12 -11.88 -13.17
C GLY A 18 9.29 -10.36 -13.01
N LEU A 19 8.42 -9.70 -12.24
CA LEU A 19 8.48 -8.25 -11.98
C LEU A 19 8.85 -8.01 -10.51
N GLY A 20 9.38 -6.83 -10.22
CA GLY A 20 9.72 -6.39 -8.87
C GLY A 20 11.22 -6.27 -8.65
N ASN A 21 11.57 -5.72 -7.50
CA ASN A 21 12.95 -5.45 -7.11
C ASN A 21 13.44 -6.54 -6.15
N GLU A 22 14.43 -7.32 -6.57
CA GLU A 22 15.07 -8.31 -5.70
C GLU A 22 15.89 -7.61 -4.62
N LEU A 23 15.72 -8.06 -3.38
CA LEU A 23 16.45 -7.60 -2.23
C LEU A 23 17.26 -8.75 -1.63
N ALA A 24 18.44 -8.42 -1.10
CA ALA A 24 19.12 -9.32 -0.20
C ALA A 24 18.26 -9.57 1.06
N PRO A 25 18.42 -10.70 1.76
CA PRO A 25 17.72 -10.94 3.02
C PRO A 25 18.03 -9.87 4.08
N LYS A 26 17.07 -9.65 5.01
CA LYS A 26 17.23 -8.81 6.21
C LYS A 26 17.59 -7.33 5.92
N GLN A 27 17.13 -6.80 4.78
CA GLN A 27 17.25 -5.38 4.48
C GLN A 27 16.39 -4.53 5.43
N PRO A 28 16.82 -3.31 5.78
CA PRO A 28 16.05 -2.41 6.64
C PRO A 28 14.75 -1.96 5.94
N ILE A 29 13.74 -1.60 6.73
CA ILE A 29 12.40 -1.24 6.21
C ILE A 29 12.43 -0.04 5.26
N GLU A 30 13.41 0.85 5.37
CA GLU A 30 13.59 2.00 4.47
C GLU A 30 13.94 1.55 3.04
N VAL A 31 14.70 0.46 2.90
CA VAL A 31 15.01 -0.14 1.60
C VAL A 31 13.75 -0.79 1.04
N TRP A 32 12.99 -1.50 1.88
CA TRP A 32 11.69 -2.05 1.50
C TRP A 32 10.71 -0.97 1.05
N ALA A 33 10.56 0.11 1.80
CA ALA A 33 9.65 1.20 1.46
C ALA A 33 9.95 1.75 0.06
N LYS A 34 11.22 1.99 -0.25
CA LYS A 34 11.61 2.49 -1.57
C LYS A 34 11.39 1.46 -2.67
N GLN A 35 11.90 0.25 -2.48
CA GLN A 35 11.94 -0.77 -3.52
C GLN A 35 10.56 -1.41 -3.76
N ALA A 36 9.68 -1.43 -2.77
CA ALA A 36 8.29 -1.85 -2.90
C ALA A 36 7.37 -0.73 -3.42
N GLY A 37 7.87 0.49 -3.56
CA GLY A 37 7.08 1.67 -3.96
C GLY A 37 6.11 2.15 -2.88
N MET A 38 6.47 2.00 -1.60
CA MET A 38 5.71 2.38 -0.41
C MET A 38 6.31 3.61 0.32
N ASP A 39 7.33 4.27 -0.23
CA ASP A 39 7.99 5.45 0.34
C ASP A 39 7.20 6.76 0.10
N TRP A 40 5.95 6.78 0.57
CA TRP A 40 5.02 7.91 0.50
C TRP A 40 4.01 7.81 1.63
N ARG A 41 3.26 8.91 1.86
CA ARG A 41 2.21 8.98 2.87
C ARG A 41 0.85 9.10 2.23
N ILE A 42 -0.14 8.48 2.87
CA ILE A 42 -1.54 8.78 2.60
C ILE A 42 -1.83 10.13 3.27
N GLU A 43 -2.26 11.09 2.48
CA GLU A 43 -2.73 12.41 2.91
C GLU A 43 -4.24 12.49 2.65
N SER A 44 -4.92 13.43 3.32
CA SER A 44 -6.34 13.66 3.09
C SER A 44 -6.73 15.13 2.93
N SER A 45 -7.82 15.35 2.21
CA SER A 45 -8.41 16.67 1.97
C SER A 45 -9.93 16.59 1.86
N ASP A 46 -10.62 17.69 2.15
CA ASP A 46 -12.07 17.77 2.02
C ASP A 46 -12.53 17.61 0.57
N VAL A 47 -13.63 16.88 0.38
CA VAL A 47 -14.24 16.75 -0.96
C VAL A 47 -15.10 17.97 -1.25
N SER A 48 -14.95 18.51 -2.46
CA SER A 48 -15.88 19.49 -3.04
C SER A 48 -16.31 19.03 -4.42
N TYR A 49 -17.53 19.36 -4.82
CA TYR A 49 -18.06 19.04 -6.14
C TYR A 49 -18.51 20.28 -6.89
N MET A 50 -18.47 20.21 -8.23
CA MET A 50 -18.96 21.26 -9.10
C MET A 50 -20.42 21.00 -9.47
N ALA A 51 -21.26 22.03 -9.35
CA ALA A 51 -22.65 21.99 -9.74
C ALA A 51 -23.01 23.22 -10.58
N ASN A 52 -23.95 23.07 -11.50
CA ASN A 52 -24.51 24.18 -12.27
C ASN A 52 -25.92 24.45 -11.75
N ASN A 53 -26.23 25.70 -11.43
CA ASN A 53 -27.60 26.09 -11.09
C ASN A 53 -28.42 26.40 -12.35
N ASP A 54 -29.74 26.57 -12.20
CA ASP A 54 -30.65 26.91 -13.30
C ASP A 54 -30.34 28.26 -13.98
N LYS A 55 -29.49 29.09 -13.36
CA LYS A 55 -29.01 30.37 -13.89
C LYS A 55 -27.68 30.23 -14.66
N GLY A 56 -27.15 29.02 -14.82
CA GLY A 56 -25.90 28.75 -15.53
C GLY A 56 -24.61 29.13 -14.78
N HIS A 57 -24.68 29.36 -13.46
CA HIS A 57 -23.48 29.62 -12.66
C HIS A 57 -22.84 28.30 -12.20
N ASN A 58 -21.52 28.22 -12.35
CA ASN A 58 -20.71 27.14 -11.78
C ASN A 58 -20.49 27.40 -10.28
N LEU A 59 -20.94 26.48 -9.44
CA LEU A 59 -20.78 26.50 -7.99
C LEU A 59 -19.78 25.42 -7.57
N ILE A 60 -18.92 25.73 -6.61
CA ILE A 60 -18.12 24.73 -5.90
C ILE A 60 -18.76 24.56 -4.53
N LEU A 61 -19.28 23.36 -4.27
CA LEU A 61 -20.01 23.05 -3.04
C LEU A 61 -19.23 21.99 -2.25
N PRO A 62 -19.10 22.15 -0.92
CA PRO A 62 -18.43 21.16 -0.09
C PRO A 62 -19.28 19.89 0.03
N PHE A 63 -18.63 18.74 0.16
CA PHE A 63 -19.23 17.49 0.60
C PHE A 63 -18.65 17.08 1.95
N ALA A 64 -19.03 17.82 2.99
CA ALA A 64 -18.37 17.82 4.30
C ALA A 64 -18.25 16.44 4.99
N GLU A 65 -19.13 15.49 4.68
CA GLU A 65 -19.10 14.14 5.28
C GLU A 65 -18.03 13.22 4.68
N GLN A 66 -17.39 13.63 3.58
CA GLN A 66 -16.38 12.85 2.87
C GLN A 66 -15.06 13.61 2.76
N LYS A 67 -13.97 12.85 2.81
CA LYS A 67 -12.62 13.28 2.48
C LYS A 67 -12.06 12.41 1.35
N VAL A 68 -11.17 12.98 0.55
CA VAL A 68 -10.38 12.23 -0.42
C VAL A 68 -9.04 11.87 0.20
N LEU A 69 -8.63 10.62 0.04
CA LEU A 69 -7.28 10.15 0.32
C LEU A 69 -6.45 10.25 -0.95
N TYR A 70 -5.22 10.73 -0.85
CA TYR A 70 -4.31 10.86 -1.99
C TYR A 70 -2.87 10.61 -1.54
N ARG A 71 -1.98 10.37 -2.51
CA ARG A 71 -0.57 10.13 -2.23
C ARG A 71 0.19 11.44 -2.09
N SER A 72 1.08 11.52 -1.10
CA SER A 72 1.90 12.71 -0.86
C SER A 72 2.95 12.99 -1.94
N ASP A 73 3.36 11.98 -2.70
CA ASP A 73 4.47 12.06 -3.67
C ASP A 73 4.03 12.59 -5.04
N ASN A 74 2.84 12.21 -5.50
CA ASN A 74 2.34 12.55 -6.84
C ASN A 74 0.92 13.14 -6.86
N PHE A 75 0.27 13.28 -5.70
CA PHE A 75 -1.10 13.78 -5.55
C PHE A 75 -2.18 12.94 -6.24
N GLU A 76 -1.87 11.70 -6.64
CA GLU A 76 -2.87 10.83 -7.25
C GLU A 76 -3.94 10.42 -6.22
N PRO A 77 -5.24 10.47 -6.61
CA PRO A 77 -6.32 10.13 -5.72
C PRO A 77 -6.40 8.61 -5.51
N LEU A 78 -6.55 8.20 -4.25
CA LEU A 78 -6.69 6.80 -3.86
C LEU A 78 -8.16 6.42 -3.69
N SER A 79 -8.89 7.12 -2.82
CA SER A 79 -10.29 6.83 -2.54
C SER A 79 -10.99 8.02 -1.91
N VAL A 80 -12.31 8.11 -2.09
CA VAL A 80 -13.18 8.93 -1.24
C VAL A 80 -13.65 8.07 -0.08
N VAL A 81 -13.58 8.60 1.13
CA VAL A 81 -13.94 7.92 2.38
C VAL A 81 -14.71 8.87 3.29
N SER A 82 -15.44 8.32 4.27
CA SER A 82 -16.06 9.14 5.31
C SER A 82 -15.02 9.87 6.16
N GLN A 83 -15.37 11.02 6.73
CA GLN A 83 -14.48 11.77 7.63
C GLN A 83 -13.92 10.92 8.80
N ARG A 84 -14.70 9.96 9.31
CA ARG A 84 -14.30 9.05 10.40
C ARG A 84 -13.35 7.92 10.00
N TYR A 85 -12.99 7.80 8.73
CA TYR A 85 -12.12 6.73 8.25
C TYR A 85 -10.71 6.89 8.83
N GLN A 86 -10.18 5.81 9.41
CA GLN A 86 -8.81 5.75 9.92
C GLN A 86 -7.88 5.26 8.81
N GLU A 87 -6.91 6.10 8.49
CA GLU A 87 -5.88 5.81 7.51
C GLU A 87 -4.81 4.92 8.16
N VAL A 88 -4.36 3.90 7.43
CA VAL A 88 -3.21 3.07 7.81
C VAL A 88 -2.10 3.36 6.82
N GLN A 89 -0.98 3.88 7.30
CA GLN A 89 0.10 4.36 6.45
C GLN A 89 0.90 3.20 5.84
N PRO A 90 1.45 3.33 4.61
CA PRO A 90 2.31 2.31 4.02
C PRO A 90 3.48 1.90 4.93
N ARG A 91 4.08 2.88 5.60
CA ARG A 91 5.16 2.64 6.56
C ARG A 91 4.71 1.82 7.77
N GLU A 92 3.53 2.08 8.31
CA GLU A 92 2.98 1.32 9.45
C GLU A 92 2.78 -0.16 9.09
N ILE A 93 2.40 -0.45 7.85
CA ILE A 93 2.31 -1.84 7.36
C ILE A 93 3.68 -2.50 7.41
N LEU A 94 4.72 -1.86 6.88
CA LEU A 94 6.08 -2.42 6.90
C LEU A 94 6.62 -2.58 8.33
N GLU A 95 6.37 -1.62 9.21
CA GLU A 95 6.75 -1.67 10.62
C GLU A 95 6.05 -2.81 11.36
N PHE A 96 4.75 -3.03 11.11
CA PHE A 96 4.03 -4.18 11.66
C PHE A 96 4.70 -5.50 11.29
N TYR A 97 5.10 -5.69 10.03
CA TYR A 97 5.80 -6.91 9.62
C TYR A 97 7.20 -7.01 10.23
N ARG A 98 7.96 -5.90 10.33
CA ARG A 98 9.25 -5.90 11.04
C ARG A 98 9.08 -6.35 12.49
N ASP A 99 8.11 -5.79 13.21
CA ASP A 99 7.90 -6.10 14.61
C ASP A 99 7.51 -7.59 14.80
N LEU A 100 6.78 -8.18 13.84
CA LEU A 100 6.54 -9.63 13.80
C LEU A 100 7.84 -10.42 13.60
N THR A 101 8.72 -10.00 12.69
CA THR A 101 10.02 -10.67 12.45
C THR A 101 10.99 -10.58 13.64
N GLU A 102 10.82 -9.60 14.54
CA GLU A 102 11.64 -9.48 15.75
C GLU A 102 11.14 -10.38 16.89
N GLN A 103 9.83 -10.64 16.94
CA GLN A 103 9.20 -11.44 18.01
C GLN A 103 9.07 -12.93 17.67
N SER A 104 9.28 -13.30 16.41
CA SER A 104 9.10 -14.66 15.89
C SER A 104 10.05 -14.92 14.72
N ASP A 105 10.26 -16.19 14.32
CA ASP A 105 11.12 -16.56 13.18
C ASP A 105 10.50 -16.22 11.80
N PHE A 106 9.76 -15.11 11.72
CA PHE A 106 9.17 -14.63 10.50
C PHE A 106 10.17 -13.81 9.70
N GLU A 107 10.10 -13.88 8.38
CA GLU A 107 10.90 -13.06 7.49
C GLU A 107 10.01 -12.39 6.45
N LEU A 108 10.15 -11.07 6.28
CA LEU A 108 9.48 -10.34 5.21
C LEU A 108 9.99 -10.86 3.86
N GLU A 109 9.09 -11.44 3.08
CA GLU A 109 9.42 -12.13 1.84
C GLU A 109 9.08 -11.27 0.63
N THR A 110 7.94 -10.61 0.66
CA THR A 110 7.48 -9.73 -0.42
C THR A 110 6.64 -8.57 0.12
N ALA A 111 6.72 -7.42 -0.54
CA ALA A 111 5.85 -6.27 -0.26
C ALA A 111 5.64 -5.45 -1.53
N GLY A 112 4.52 -4.76 -1.63
CA GLY A 112 4.26 -3.94 -2.81
C GLY A 112 2.96 -3.17 -2.81
N VAL A 113 2.78 -2.50 -3.94
CA VAL A 113 1.66 -1.63 -4.23
C VAL A 113 0.95 -2.11 -5.50
N LEU A 114 -0.38 -2.19 -5.41
CA LEU A 114 -1.26 -2.53 -6.52
C LEU A 114 -2.25 -1.39 -6.79
N LYS A 115 -2.69 -1.28 -8.05
CA LYS A 115 -3.77 -0.39 -8.49
C LYS A 115 -3.52 1.11 -8.23
N GLY A 116 -2.28 1.59 -8.35
CA GLY A 116 -1.96 3.01 -8.19
C GLY A 116 -1.99 3.46 -6.73
N GLY A 117 -1.37 2.72 -5.81
CA GLY A 117 -1.41 3.04 -4.36
C GLY A 117 -2.62 2.50 -3.59
N ARG A 118 -3.71 2.11 -4.28
CA ARG A 118 -5.00 1.78 -3.63
C ARG A 118 -5.01 0.48 -2.84
N LYS A 119 -4.03 -0.39 -3.07
CA LYS A 119 -3.87 -1.64 -2.32
C LYS A 119 -2.41 -1.82 -1.97
N LEU A 120 -2.15 -1.86 -0.67
CA LEU A 120 -0.84 -2.12 -0.09
C LEU A 120 -0.86 -3.54 0.44
N TRP A 121 0.25 -4.26 0.29
CA TRP A 121 0.33 -5.64 0.74
C TRP A 121 1.77 -6.01 1.10
N ALA A 122 1.89 -6.98 2.01
CA ALA A 122 3.15 -7.60 2.38
C ALA A 122 2.88 -9.06 2.77
N LEU A 123 3.87 -9.93 2.57
CA LEU A 123 3.85 -11.33 2.96
C LEU A 123 5.11 -11.63 3.75
N ALA A 124 4.94 -12.28 4.89
CA ALA A 124 6.03 -12.80 5.68
C ALA A 124 5.96 -14.32 5.74
N ARG A 125 7.12 -14.95 5.59
CA ARG A 125 7.31 -16.39 5.74
C ARG A 125 7.48 -16.72 7.21
N THR A 126 6.78 -17.72 7.72
CA THR A 126 6.68 -18.04 9.15
C THR A 126 7.76 -19.02 9.66
N GLY A 127 8.68 -19.45 8.80
CA GLY A 127 9.69 -20.48 9.10
C GLY A 127 9.13 -21.91 9.27
N GLN A 128 7.81 -22.10 9.36
CA GLN A 128 7.20 -23.41 9.53
C GLN A 128 6.93 -24.07 8.18
N SER A 129 7.74 -25.06 7.81
CA SER A 129 7.39 -25.98 6.73
C SER A 129 6.37 -26.99 7.24
N CYS A 130 5.17 -27.02 6.68
CA CYS A 130 4.21 -28.08 6.94
C CYS A 130 4.74 -29.37 6.28
N SER A 131 5.52 -30.17 7.02
CA SER A 131 5.96 -31.48 6.56
C SER A 131 4.76 -32.43 6.64
N GLY A 132 3.95 -32.44 5.60
CA GLY A 132 2.98 -33.51 5.37
C GLY A 132 3.74 -34.79 5.05
N GLN A 133 4.00 -35.61 6.06
CA GLN A 133 4.41 -36.99 5.86
C GLN A 133 3.19 -37.73 5.30
N LEU A 134 3.17 -37.92 3.98
CA LEU A 134 2.26 -38.86 3.34
C LEU A 134 2.63 -40.26 3.86
N ILE A 135 1.70 -40.85 4.61
CA ILE A 135 1.71 -42.26 5.02
C ILE A 135 1.06 -43.09 3.93
#